data_AF-A0A5S4EUG0-F1
#
_entry.id   AF-A0A5S4EUG0-F1
#
_cell.length_a   1.000
_cell.length_b   1.000
_cell.length_c   1.000
_cell.angle_alpha   90.00
_cell.angle_beta   90.00
_cell.angle_gamma   90.00
#
_symmetry.space_group_name_H-M   'P 1'
#
loop_
_entity.id
_entity.type
_entity.pdbx_description
1 polymer ?
#
loop_
_entity_poly.entity_id
_entity_poly.type
_entity_poly.pdbx_seq_one_letter_code
_entity_poly.pdbx_strand_id
1 'polypeptide(L)'
;MRLPIEHVERFLLRERDEHEARSQRWNNVDVVLNAFRLHMHTGTPLTQPRPSDGPEDLSVGRPSLTEAEELRAELDRLKEKHEREMLKLIDERDRMRSLLDLFAYTVAPAEVIGEHTSGSDPWANALHLITPAAEVKHLRAALNERGLDEAVSVASGHRSPPRVQK
;
A
#
# COMPACT_ATOMS: atom_id res chain seq x y z
N MET A 1 19.57 -20.57 7.51
CA MET A 1 20.25 -21.68 6.81
C MET A 1 20.49 -21.21 5.38
N ARG A 2 21.75 -21.07 4.92
CA ARG A 2 22.04 -20.66 3.53
C ARG A 2 22.15 -21.91 2.67
N LEU A 3 21.34 -22.00 1.61
CA LEU A 3 21.45 -23.07 0.62
C LEU A 3 22.59 -22.75 -0.35
N PRO A 4 23.50 -23.70 -0.64
CA PRO A 4 24.50 -23.54 -1.69
C PRO A 4 23.80 -23.34 -3.03
N ILE A 5 24.30 -22.43 -3.86
CA ILE A 5 23.69 -22.07 -5.15
C ILE A 5 23.64 -23.28 -6.11
N GLU A 6 24.61 -24.18 -5.98
CA GLU A 6 24.73 -25.40 -6.77
C GLU A 6 23.63 -26.43 -6.46
N HIS A 7 23.00 -26.33 -5.28
CA HIS A 7 21.86 -27.16 -4.91
C HIS A 7 20.56 -26.60 -5.46
N VAL A 8 20.47 -25.27 -5.52
CA VAL A 8 19.34 -24.53 -6.11
C VAL A 8 19.31 -24.76 -7.63
N GLU A 9 20.45 -24.68 -8.31
CA GLU A 9 20.54 -24.90 -9.76
C GLU A 9 20.19 -26.34 -10.17
N ARG A 10 20.73 -27.35 -9.47
CA ARG A 10 20.40 -28.76 -9.73
C ARG A 10 18.93 -29.06 -9.54
N PHE A 11 18.31 -28.44 -8.53
CA PHE A 11 16.88 -28.55 -8.30
C PHE A 11 16.07 -27.96 -9.46
N LEU A 12 16.37 -26.73 -9.84
CA LEU A 12 15.67 -26.05 -10.94
C LEU A 12 15.77 -26.85 -12.24
N LEU A 13 16.96 -27.34 -12.59
CA LEU A 13 17.15 -28.14 -13.80
C LEU A 13 16.31 -29.44 -13.76
N ARG A 14 16.27 -30.15 -12.64
CA ARG A 14 15.44 -31.37 -12.52
C ARG A 14 13.94 -31.06 -12.65
N GLU A 15 13.45 -30.07 -11.93
CA GLU A 15 12.01 -29.73 -11.97
C GLU A 15 11.58 -29.28 -13.37
N ARG A 16 12.45 -28.57 -14.11
CA ARG A 16 12.21 -28.26 -15.53
C ARG A 16 12.00 -29.53 -16.34
N ASP A 17 12.97 -30.44 -16.25
CA ASP A 17 13.00 -31.63 -17.08
C ASP A 17 11.80 -32.55 -16.76
N GLU A 18 11.37 -32.61 -15.50
CA GLU A 18 10.16 -33.33 -15.07
C GLU A 18 8.86 -32.67 -15.57
N HIS A 19 8.77 -31.33 -15.56
CA HIS A 19 7.61 -30.61 -16.09
C HIS A 19 7.53 -30.66 -17.62
N GLU A 20 8.66 -30.54 -18.31
CA GLU A 20 8.75 -30.72 -19.77
C GLU A 20 8.35 -32.15 -20.18
N ALA A 21 8.79 -33.17 -19.44
CA ALA A 21 8.37 -34.56 -19.67
C ALA A 21 6.84 -34.75 -19.52
N ARG A 22 6.18 -33.94 -18.67
CA ARG A 22 4.72 -33.94 -18.49
C ARG A 22 3.99 -32.96 -19.42
N SER A 23 4.69 -32.33 -20.37
CA SER A 23 4.15 -31.27 -21.25
C SER A 23 3.52 -30.08 -20.49
N GLN A 24 3.98 -29.82 -19.26
CA GLN A 24 3.51 -28.72 -18.44
C GLN A 24 4.45 -27.51 -18.57
N ARG A 25 3.89 -26.29 -18.56
CA ARG A 25 4.70 -25.07 -18.60
C ARG A 25 5.39 -24.85 -17.26
N TRP A 26 6.72 -25.04 -17.23
CA TRP A 26 7.55 -24.82 -16.05
C TRP A 26 7.86 -23.33 -15.76
N ASN A 27 7.68 -22.46 -16.75
CA ASN A 27 8.13 -21.05 -16.69
C ASN A 27 7.27 -20.12 -15.82
N ASN A 28 6.42 -20.66 -14.94
CA ASN A 28 5.67 -19.82 -13.99
C ASN A 28 6.49 -19.67 -12.70
N VAL A 29 6.85 -18.42 -12.38
CA VAL A 29 7.53 -18.01 -11.14
C VAL A 29 6.85 -18.60 -9.91
N ASP A 30 5.51 -18.73 -9.91
CA ASP A 30 4.74 -19.30 -8.80
C ASP A 30 5.02 -20.80 -8.57
N VAL A 31 5.28 -21.57 -9.64
CA VAL A 31 5.59 -23.00 -9.54
C VAL A 31 6.95 -23.19 -8.88
N VAL A 32 7.93 -22.40 -9.29
CA VAL A 32 9.27 -22.39 -8.72
C VAL A 32 9.23 -21.97 -7.25
N LEU A 33 8.54 -20.87 -6.93
CA LEU A 33 8.41 -20.37 -5.56
C LEU A 33 7.69 -21.35 -4.63
N ASN A 34 6.65 -22.03 -5.09
CA ASN A 34 5.96 -23.04 -4.29
C ASN A 34 6.85 -24.25 -3.98
N ALA A 35 7.71 -24.66 -4.91
CA ALA A 35 8.63 -25.77 -4.69
C ALA A 35 9.72 -25.41 -3.65
N PHE A 36 10.22 -24.17 -3.68
CA PHE A 36 11.10 -23.66 -2.62
C PHE A 36 10.42 -23.54 -1.26
N ARG A 37 9.17 -23.04 -1.22
CA ARG A 37 8.38 -22.97 0.02
C ARG A 37 8.21 -24.35 0.65
N LEU A 38 7.88 -25.36 -0.15
CA LEU A 38 7.74 -26.72 0.34
C LEU A 38 9.03 -27.22 0.99
N HIS A 39 10.17 -27.06 0.32
CA HIS A 39 11.48 -27.42 0.88
C HIS A 39 11.78 -26.72 2.22
N MET A 40 11.50 -25.41 2.30
CA MET A 40 11.72 -24.62 3.50
C MET A 40 10.84 -25.07 4.67
N HIS A 41 9.62 -25.53 4.40
CA HIS A 41 8.68 -25.99 5.43
C HIS A 41 8.89 -27.44 5.85
N THR A 42 9.24 -28.34 4.93
CA THR A 42 9.37 -29.78 5.21
C THR A 42 10.80 -30.22 5.50
N GLY A 43 11.80 -29.40 5.17
CA GLY A 43 13.22 -29.77 5.26
C GLY A 43 13.63 -30.86 4.27
N THR A 44 12.74 -31.28 3.36
CA THR A 44 12.98 -32.36 2.40
C THR A 44 14.07 -31.93 1.43
N PRO A 45 15.27 -32.55 1.39
CA PRO A 45 16.36 -32.08 0.55
C PRO A 45 15.93 -31.90 -0.90
N LEU A 46 16.26 -30.75 -1.50
CA LEU A 46 15.94 -30.44 -2.90
C LEU A 46 16.50 -31.50 -3.88
N THR A 47 17.39 -32.38 -3.44
CA THR A 47 18.02 -33.44 -4.23
C THR A 47 17.25 -34.76 -4.29
N GLN A 48 16.21 -34.97 -3.47
CA GLN A 48 15.41 -36.18 -3.54
C GLN A 48 14.21 -35.99 -4.48
N PRO A 49 13.84 -37.02 -5.28
CA PRO A 49 12.61 -36.96 -6.07
C PRO A 49 11.43 -36.71 -5.13
N ARG A 50 10.44 -35.92 -5.58
CA ARG A 50 9.18 -35.81 -4.84
C ARG A 50 8.68 -37.23 -4.56
N PRO A 51 8.20 -37.53 -3.34
CA PRO A 51 7.49 -38.78 -3.09
C PRO A 51 6.44 -38.92 -4.20
N SER A 52 6.54 -39.98 -5.02
CA SER A 52 5.59 -40.25 -6.10
C SER A 52 4.20 -40.21 -5.50
N ASP A 53 3.32 -39.37 -6.05
CA ASP A 53 1.94 -39.10 -5.63
C ASP A 53 1.35 -40.25 -4.79
N GLY A 54 1.65 -40.22 -3.48
CA GLY A 54 0.95 -40.97 -2.46
C GLY A 54 -0.43 -40.33 -2.32
N PRO A 55 -1.42 -41.06 -1.79
CA PRO A 55 -2.81 -40.66 -1.86
C PRO A 55 -2.92 -39.21 -1.38
N GLU A 56 -3.58 -38.38 -2.18
CA GLU A 56 -3.79 -36.96 -1.94
C GLU A 56 -4.20 -36.69 -0.49
N ASP A 57 -3.22 -36.51 0.39
CA ASP A 57 -3.46 -35.91 1.69
C ASP A 57 -3.41 -34.40 1.47
N LEU A 58 -4.42 -33.92 0.75
CA LEU A 58 -4.75 -32.50 0.60
C LEU A 58 -5.26 -31.90 1.92
N SER A 59 -4.95 -32.52 3.06
CA SER A 59 -5.19 -32.02 4.41
C SER A 59 -4.15 -30.98 4.86
N VAL A 60 -3.56 -30.22 3.92
CA VAL A 60 -2.99 -28.92 4.26
C VAL A 60 -4.10 -27.89 4.10
N GLY A 61 -4.97 -27.83 5.13
CA GLY A 61 -5.79 -26.65 5.45
C GLY A 61 -6.59 -26.05 4.30
N ARG A 62 -7.24 -26.85 3.45
CA ARG A 62 -8.39 -26.32 2.71
C ARG A 62 -9.44 -25.98 3.77
N PRO A 63 -9.78 -24.69 3.97
CA PRO A 63 -10.90 -24.36 4.83
C PRO A 63 -12.08 -25.17 4.31
N SER A 64 -12.80 -25.81 5.23
CA SER A 64 -14.07 -26.45 4.91
C SER A 64 -14.91 -25.46 4.09
N LEU A 65 -15.73 -25.93 3.13
CA LEU A 65 -16.56 -25.01 2.31
C LEU A 65 -17.32 -24.00 3.18
N THR A 66 -17.73 -24.43 4.38
CA THR A 66 -18.33 -23.61 5.44
C THR A 66 -17.38 -22.54 6.02
N GLU A 67 -16.14 -22.87 6.35
CA GLU A 67 -15.16 -21.89 6.86
C GLU A 67 -14.77 -20.87 5.77
N ALA A 68 -14.67 -21.30 4.51
CA ALA A 68 -14.42 -20.41 3.39
C ALA A 68 -15.59 -19.43 3.16
N GLU A 69 -16.82 -19.89 3.33
CA GLU A 69 -18.03 -19.08 3.26
C GLU A 69 -18.12 -18.09 4.44
N GLU A 70 -17.81 -18.54 5.66
CA GLU A 70 -17.75 -17.69 6.86
C GLU A 70 -16.71 -16.58 6.72
N LEU A 71 -15.51 -16.92 6.26
CA LEU A 71 -14.44 -15.94 6.03
C LEU A 71 -14.81 -14.92 4.94
N ARG A 72 -15.51 -15.35 3.89
CA ARG A 72 -16.01 -14.43 2.85
C ARG A 72 -17.07 -13.48 3.43
N ALA A 73 -18.02 -14.02 4.17
CA ALA A 73 -19.06 -13.21 4.81
C ALA A 73 -18.46 -12.18 5.78
N GLU A 74 -17.44 -12.56 6.55
CA GLU A 74 -16.77 -11.65 7.47
C GLU A 74 -15.92 -10.59 6.74
N LEU A 75 -15.24 -10.98 5.65
CA LEU A 75 -14.54 -10.01 4.80
C LEU A 75 -15.48 -8.99 4.19
N ASP A 76 -16.65 -9.42 3.72
CA ASP A 76 -17.63 -8.51 3.11
C ASP A 76 -18.21 -7.56 4.16
N ARG A 77 -18.52 -8.04 5.37
CA ARG A 77 -18.92 -7.20 6.51
C ARG A 77 -17.86 -6.15 6.87
N LEU A 78 -16.60 -6.57 6.94
CA LEU A 78 -15.48 -5.67 7.25
C LEU A 78 -15.30 -4.61 6.17
N LYS A 79 -15.40 -4.99 4.89
CA LYS A 79 -15.34 -4.03 3.77
C LYS A 79 -16.49 -3.03 3.84
N GLU A 80 -17.72 -3.48 4.07
CA GLU A 80 -18.88 -2.59 4.20
C GLU A 80 -18.77 -1.66 5.40
N LYS A 81 -18.19 -2.12 6.52
CA LYS A 81 -17.92 -1.26 7.67
C LYS A 81 -16.86 -0.22 7.33
N HIS A 82 -15.76 -0.62 6.71
CA HIS A 82 -14.67 0.27 6.34
C HIS A 82 -15.14 1.33 5.33
N GLU A 83 -15.90 0.95 4.31
CA GLU A 83 -16.45 1.88 3.32
C GLU A 83 -17.34 2.94 3.99
N ARG A 84 -18.21 2.53 4.93
CA ARG A 84 -19.05 3.48 5.68
C ARG A 84 -18.25 4.43 6.56
N GLU A 85 -17.18 3.95 7.20
CA GLU A 85 -16.29 4.80 7.99
C GLU A 85 -15.53 5.78 7.10
N MET A 86 -15.07 5.35 5.93
CA MET A 86 -14.43 6.21 4.94
C MET A 86 -15.36 7.32 4.45
N LEU A 87 -16.61 7.00 4.13
CA LEU A 87 -17.61 7.99 3.73
C LEU A 87 -17.86 9.03 4.83
N LYS A 88 -17.95 8.62 6.09
CA LYS A 88 -18.08 9.56 7.22
C LYS A 88 -16.88 10.50 7.34
N LEU A 89 -15.66 9.99 7.17
CA LEU A 89 -14.45 10.81 7.21
C LEU A 89 -14.38 11.80 6.05
N ILE A 90 -14.88 11.40 4.87
CA ILE A 90 -15.00 12.29 3.71
C ILE A 90 -15.99 13.42 4.01
N ASP A 91 -17.17 13.09 4.53
CA ASP A 91 -18.18 14.09 4.91
C ASP A 91 -17.66 15.05 5.98
N GLU A 92 -16.97 14.53 6.99
CA GLU A 92 -16.37 15.35 8.05
C GLU A 92 -15.28 16.27 7.50
N ARG A 93 -14.39 15.76 6.65
CA ARG A 93 -13.37 16.55 5.97
C ARG A 93 -14.00 17.68 5.14
N ASP A 94 -15.04 17.38 4.38
CA ASP A 94 -15.67 18.36 3.49
C ASP A 94 -16.44 19.44 4.27
N ARG A 95 -17.06 19.04 5.39
CA ARG A 95 -17.64 19.99 6.35
C ARG A 95 -16.58 20.90 6.96
N MET A 96 -15.45 20.36 7.40
CA MET A 96 -14.35 21.17 7.95
C MET A 96 -13.78 22.13 6.90
N ARG A 97 -13.62 21.68 5.65
CA ARG A 97 -13.18 22.54 4.53
C ARG A 97 -14.13 23.71 4.33
N SER A 98 -15.43 23.46 4.31
CA SER A 98 -16.43 24.52 4.15
C SER A 98 -16.40 25.54 5.30
N LEU A 99 -16.15 25.09 6.53
CA LEU A 99 -15.99 25.99 7.68
C LEU A 99 -14.70 26.82 7.59
N LEU A 100 -13.61 26.23 7.12
CA LEU A 100 -12.34 26.94 6.91
C LEU A 100 -12.46 28.00 5.81
N ASP A 101 -13.12 27.67 4.70
CA ASP A 101 -13.38 28.63 3.62
C ASP A 101 -14.25 29.78 4.14
N LEU A 102 -15.32 29.48 4.89
CA LEU A 102 -16.16 30.51 5.51
C LEU A 102 -15.33 31.43 6.41
N PHE A 103 -14.48 30.86 7.27
CA PHE A 103 -13.61 31.64 8.14
C PHE A 103 -12.62 32.49 7.33
N ALA A 104 -12.02 31.94 6.28
CA ALA A 104 -11.13 32.66 5.38
C ALA A 104 -11.82 33.88 4.76
N TYR A 105 -13.07 33.73 4.31
CA TYR A 105 -13.86 34.84 3.76
C TYR A 105 -14.23 35.93 4.77
N THR A 106 -14.18 35.65 6.08
CA THR A 106 -14.30 36.69 7.11
C THR A 106 -13.03 37.53 7.27
N VAL A 107 -11.87 36.95 6.92
CA VAL A 107 -10.57 37.65 6.96
C VAL A 107 -10.44 38.59 5.79
N ALA A 108 -10.75 38.12 4.58
CA ALA A 108 -10.71 38.89 3.36
C ALA A 108 -11.67 38.30 2.32
N PRO A 109 -12.24 39.12 1.43
CA PRO A 109 -13.23 38.64 0.47
C PRO A 109 -12.56 37.78 -0.64
N ALA A 110 -13.36 36.96 -1.34
CA ALA A 110 -12.87 35.98 -2.30
C ALA A 110 -12.08 36.61 -3.47
N GLU A 111 -12.33 37.88 -3.82
CA GLU A 111 -11.58 38.61 -4.83
C GLU A 111 -10.11 38.86 -4.42
N VAL A 112 -9.82 38.81 -3.12
CA VAL A 112 -8.48 39.03 -2.55
C VAL A 112 -7.77 37.71 -2.28
N ILE A 113 -8.45 36.73 -1.67
CA ILE A 113 -7.84 35.45 -1.26
C ILE A 113 -8.12 34.29 -2.23
N GLY A 114 -8.90 34.53 -3.29
CA GLY A 114 -9.30 33.54 -4.26
C GLY A 114 -10.45 32.65 -3.78
N GLU A 115 -11.02 31.89 -4.72
CA GLU A 115 -11.97 30.82 -4.43
C GLU A 115 -11.26 29.48 -4.21
N HIS A 116 -11.93 28.59 -3.49
CA HIS A 116 -11.44 27.23 -3.28
C HIS A 116 -11.45 26.46 -4.59
N THR A 117 -10.27 26.09 -5.07
CA THR A 117 -10.09 25.24 -6.25
C THR A 117 -8.96 24.24 -5.99
N SER A 118 -8.77 23.27 -6.88
CA SER A 118 -7.67 22.30 -6.74
C SER A 118 -6.27 22.92 -6.69
N GLY A 119 -6.12 24.19 -7.09
CA GLY A 119 -4.85 24.93 -7.07
C GLY A 119 -4.86 26.19 -6.19
N SER A 120 -5.94 26.44 -5.45
CA SER A 120 -6.10 27.64 -4.62
C SER A 120 -6.77 27.27 -3.31
N ASP A 121 -6.10 27.59 -2.20
CA ASP A 121 -6.60 27.40 -0.85
C ASP A 121 -6.81 28.79 -0.21
N PRO A 122 -8.06 29.29 -0.14
CA PRO A 122 -8.39 30.60 0.41
C PRO A 122 -7.93 30.73 1.87
N TRP A 123 -7.94 29.63 2.63
CA TRP A 123 -7.51 29.62 4.02
C TRP A 123 -6.00 29.88 4.14
N ALA A 124 -5.19 29.20 3.33
CA ALA A 124 -3.76 29.44 3.29
C ALA A 124 -3.44 30.90 2.89
N ASN A 125 -4.18 31.44 1.92
CA ASN A 125 -4.04 32.82 1.47
C ASN A 125 -4.46 33.82 2.55
N ALA A 126 -5.55 33.57 3.27
CA ALA A 126 -6.02 34.41 4.38
C ALA A 126 -4.99 34.45 5.53
N LEU A 127 -4.37 33.31 5.87
CA LEU A 127 -3.30 33.24 6.87
C LEU A 127 -2.11 34.15 6.54
N HIS A 128 -1.78 34.32 5.25
CA HIS A 128 -0.73 35.24 4.80
C HIS A 128 -1.06 36.71 5.03
N LEU A 129 -2.35 37.08 5.13
CA LEU A 129 -2.79 38.45 5.39
C LEU A 129 -2.76 38.80 6.88
N ILE A 130 -3.13 37.85 7.75
CA ILE A 130 -3.23 38.08 9.20
C ILE A 130 -1.95 37.77 9.96
N THR A 131 -1.06 36.96 9.38
CA THR A 131 0.21 36.61 10.03
C THR A 131 1.32 37.48 9.44
N PRO A 132 2.03 38.28 10.26
CA PRO A 132 3.20 39.04 9.80
C PRO A 132 4.18 38.14 9.05
N ALA A 133 4.65 38.58 7.89
CA ALA A 133 5.49 37.77 6.99
C ALA A 133 6.78 37.24 7.67
N ALA A 134 7.31 37.97 8.65
CA ALA A 134 8.46 37.53 9.45
C ALA A 134 8.12 36.29 10.30
N GLU A 135 6.95 36.26 10.95
CA GLU A 135 6.50 35.10 11.74
C GLU A 135 6.16 33.90 10.85
N VAL A 136 5.55 34.12 9.67
CA VAL A 136 5.31 33.04 8.71
C VAL A 136 6.62 32.36 8.29
N LYS A 137 7.68 33.13 8.04
CA LYS A 137 9.00 32.59 7.69
C LYS A 137 9.59 31.78 8.84
N HIS A 138 9.48 32.26 10.07
CA HIS A 138 9.95 31.53 11.26
C HIS A 138 9.16 30.24 11.50
N LEU A 139 7.84 30.25 11.36
CA LEU A 139 6.99 29.08 11.53
C LEU A 139 7.23 28.04 10.43
N ARG A 140 7.38 28.46 9.17
CA ARG A 140 7.72 27.56 8.06
C ARG A 140 9.10 26.93 8.21
N ALA A 141 10.09 27.70 8.70
CA ALA A 141 11.41 27.16 9.02
C ALA A 141 11.33 26.12 10.15
N ALA A 142 10.58 26.42 11.22
CA ALA A 142 10.39 25.52 12.34
C ALA A 142 9.64 24.22 11.96
N LEU A 143 8.68 24.29 11.03
CA LEU A 143 7.97 23.11 10.49
C LEU A 143 8.88 22.23 9.63
N ASN A 144 9.73 22.86 8.80
CA ASN A 144 10.72 22.15 7.99
C ASN A 144 11.79 21.45 8.85
N GLU A 145 12.28 22.12 9.89
CA GLU A 145 13.20 21.52 10.86
C GLU A 145 12.58 20.34 11.63
N ARG A 146 11.25 20.32 11.77
CA ARG A 146 10.49 19.22 12.39
C ARG A 146 10.09 18.13 11.39
N GLY A 147 10.45 18.25 10.11
CA GLY A 147 10.13 17.26 9.07
C GLY A 147 8.64 17.14 8.73
N LEU A 148 7.83 18.14 9.08
CA LEU A 148 6.37 18.10 8.92
C LEU A 148 5.91 18.58 7.53
N ASP A 149 6.78 19.23 6.75
CA ASP A 149 6.45 19.73 5.41
C ASP A 149 6.18 18.59 4.41
N GLU A 150 6.82 17.43 4.61
CA GLU A 150 6.61 16.24 3.76
C GLU A 150 5.23 15.61 4.00
N ALA A 151 4.70 15.68 5.24
CA ALA A 151 3.37 15.19 5.58
C ALA A 151 2.23 16.09 5.05
N VAL A 152 2.44 17.41 5.04
CA VAL A 152 1.46 18.39 4.53
C VAL A 152 1.39 18.34 3.00
N SER A 153 2.54 18.18 2.32
CA SER A 153 2.57 18.09 0.85
C SER A 153 1.86 16.83 0.31
N VAL A 154 1.95 15.71 1.03
CA VAL A 154 1.23 14.46 0.71
C VAL A 154 -0.28 14.61 0.95
N ALA A 155 -0.71 15.32 1.99
CA ALA A 155 -2.12 15.58 2.28
C ALA A 155 -2.80 16.52 1.26
N SER A 156 -2.04 17.43 0.64
CA SER A 156 -2.52 18.40 -0.36
C SER A 156 -2.45 17.90 -1.82
N GLY A 157 -2.04 16.64 -2.04
CA GLY A 157 -2.01 16.04 -3.39
C GLY A 157 -0.93 16.58 -4.33
N HIS A 158 -0.02 17.43 -3.84
CA HIS A 158 1.05 18.00 -4.65
C HIS A 158 2.30 17.12 -4.56
N ARG A 159 2.42 16.12 -5.46
CA ARG A 159 3.69 15.37 -5.61
C ARG A 159 4.72 16.25 -6.30
N SER A 160 5.60 16.87 -5.54
CA SER A 160 6.83 17.44 -6.09
C SER A 160 7.69 16.32 -6.69
N PRO A 161 8.21 16.48 -7.93
CA PRO A 161 9.08 15.48 -8.54
C PRO A 161 10.40 15.37 -7.76
N PRO A 162 11.00 14.17 -7.70
CA PRO A 162 12.22 13.94 -6.95
C PRO A 162 13.36 14.79 -7.50
N ARG A 163 14.04 15.50 -6.58
CA ARG A 163 15.22 16.31 -6.87
C ARG A 163 16.36 15.38 -7.32
N VAL A 164 16.66 15.38 -8.61
CA VAL A 164 17.86 14.69 -9.13
C VAL A 164 19.08 15.47 -8.66
N GLN A 165 19.82 14.89 -7.72
CA GLN A 165 21.15 15.38 -7.35
C GLN A 165 22.12 15.05 -8.49
N LYS A 166 22.83 16.08 -8.99
CA LYS A 166 23.93 15.94 -9.95
C LYS A 166 25.25 15.81 -9.22
#